data_AF-A0A3D4QPY0-F1
#
_entry.id   AF-A0A3D4QPY0-F1
#
_cell.length_a   1.000
_cell.length_b   1.000
_cell.length_c   1.000
_cell.angle_alpha   90.00
_cell.angle_beta   90.00
_cell.angle_gamma   90.00
#
_symmetry.space_group_name_H-M   'P 1'
#
loop_
_entity.id
_entity.type
_entity.pdbx_description
1 polymer ?
#
loop_
_entity_poly.entity_id
_entity_poly.type
_entity_poly.pdbx_seq_one_letter_code
_entity_poly.pdbx_strand_id
1 'polypeptide(L)'
;MAQAVPAAKEADNKVVFILSYILFFLPLISCPESKVGRFHANQGLVLLITSVIGHVALSILNTIILAISLRLWAFTSILTWAWIIAIGALAIIGMINANKGEQKPLPIIGNITILK
;
A
#
# COMPACT_ATOMS: atom_id res chain seq x y z
N MET A 1 32.15 12.14 3.99
CA MET A 1 32.39 10.79 3.45
C MET A 1 31.12 9.97 3.69
N ALA A 2 30.37 9.64 2.64
CA ALA A 2 29.20 8.79 2.77
C ALA A 2 29.68 7.38 3.12
N GLN A 3 29.54 7.00 4.39
CA GLN A 3 29.81 5.63 4.81
C GLN A 3 28.82 4.73 4.06
N ALA A 4 29.33 3.86 3.20
CA ALA A 4 28.54 2.79 2.63
C ALA A 4 28.01 1.96 3.80
N VAL A 5 26.72 2.07 4.06
CA VAL A 5 26.05 1.22 5.05
C VAL A 5 26.26 -0.22 4.59
N PRO A 6 26.86 -1.10 5.42
CA PRO A 6 27.17 -2.46 5.01
C PRO A 6 25.89 -3.18 4.60
N ALA A 7 25.91 -3.92 3.50
CA ALA A 7 24.79 -4.74 3.00
C ALA A 7 24.16 -5.66 4.08
N ALA A 8 24.91 -5.98 5.15
CA ALA A 8 24.42 -6.73 6.31
C ALA A 8 23.31 -6.01 7.11
N LYS A 9 23.25 -4.67 7.11
CA LYS A 9 22.24 -3.89 7.86
C LYS A 9 20.90 -3.78 7.12
N GLU A 10 20.88 -4.00 5.81
CA GLU A 10 19.64 -3.98 5.02
C GLU A 10 18.86 -5.30 5.12
N ALA A 11 19.55 -6.44 5.23
CA ALA A 11 18.92 -7.75 5.40
C ALA A 11 18.11 -7.87 6.70
N ASP A 12 18.53 -7.16 7.75
CA ASP A 12 17.89 -7.13 9.07
C ASP A 12 16.53 -6.40 9.06
N ASN A 13 16.30 -5.53 8.06
CA ASN A 13 15.11 -4.67 8.00
C ASN A 13 13.97 -5.21 7.14
N LYS A 14 14.08 -6.45 6.61
CA LYS A 14 13.04 -7.05 5.76
C LYS A 14 11.66 -7.04 6.40
N VAL A 15 11.59 -7.37 7.70
CA VAL A 15 10.33 -7.34 8.46
C VAL A 15 9.74 -5.93 8.48
N VAL A 16 10.58 -4.90 8.67
CA VAL A 16 10.17 -3.50 8.66
C VAL A 16 9.59 -3.09 7.29
N PHE A 17 10.21 -3.56 6.20
CA PHE A 17 9.73 -3.27 4.83
C PHE A 17 8.42 -3.99 4.51
N ILE A 18 8.24 -5.23 4.97
CA ILE A 18 6.97 -5.97 4.82
C ILE A 18 5.85 -5.24 5.57
N LEU A 19 6.13 -4.84 6.81
CA LEU A 19 5.15 -4.16 7.66
C LEU A 19 4.78 -2.76 7.15
N SER A 20 5.55 -2.15 6.24
CA SER A 20 5.22 -0.84 5.66
C SER A 20 3.94 -0.86 4.82
N TYR A 21 3.50 -2.02 4.34
CA TYR A 21 2.22 -2.16 3.63
C TYR A 21 1.00 -2.18 4.57
N ILE A 22 1.24 -2.21 5.88
CA ILE A 22 0.23 -2.00 6.93
C ILE A 22 0.44 -0.64 7.58
N LEU A 23 1.70 -0.31 7.92
CA LEU A 23 2.11 0.94 8.59
C LEU A 23 3.24 1.61 7.80
N PHE A 24 2.89 2.44 6.81
CA PHE A 24 3.84 3.01 5.85
C PHE A 24 5.01 3.78 6.46
N PHE A 25 4.84 4.36 7.65
CA PHE A 25 5.87 5.16 8.32
C PHE A 25 6.93 4.31 9.02
N LEU A 26 6.74 2.99 9.17
CA LEU A 26 7.65 2.15 9.94
C LEU A 26 9.10 2.16 9.42
N PRO A 27 9.37 2.09 8.10
CA PRO A 27 10.72 2.24 7.58
C PRO A 27 11.32 3.63 7.83
N LEU A 28 10.49 4.69 7.82
CA LEU A 28 10.95 6.07 8.02
C LEU A 28 11.50 6.31 9.43
N ILE A 29 11.01 5.57 10.42
CA ILE A 29 11.44 5.69 11.82
C ILE A 29 12.52 4.66 12.15
N SER A 30 12.35 3.41 11.70
CA SER A 30 13.23 2.30 12.08
C SER A 30 14.53 2.27 11.30
N CYS A 31 14.51 2.73 10.04
CA CYS A 31 15.67 2.75 9.15
C CYS A 31 15.68 4.01 8.26
N PRO A 32 15.72 5.21 8.87
CA PRO A 32 15.55 6.49 8.18
C PRO A 32 16.57 6.78 7.08
N GLU A 33 17.70 6.09 7.02
CA GLU A 33 18.72 6.25 5.98
C GLU A 33 18.55 5.29 4.79
N SER A 34 17.66 4.30 4.89
CA SER A 34 17.50 3.26 3.86
C SER A 34 16.69 3.77 2.67
N LYS A 35 17.30 3.75 1.47
CA LYS A 35 16.61 4.02 0.21
C LYS A 35 15.55 2.97 -0.10
N VAL A 36 15.83 1.70 0.18
CA VAL A 36 14.88 0.58 0.05
C VAL A 36 13.70 0.76 1.02
N GLY A 37 14.00 1.14 2.28
CA GLY A 37 12.96 1.45 3.27
C GLY A 37 12.06 2.60 2.85
N ARG A 38 12.64 3.71 2.36
CA ARG A 38 11.86 4.83 1.79
C ARG A 38 10.99 4.41 0.61
N PHE A 39 11.49 3.54 -0.26
CA PHE A 39 10.71 3.00 -1.37
C PHE A 39 9.45 2.26 -0.88
N HIS A 40 9.60 1.30 0.04
CA HIS A 40 8.46 0.55 0.57
C HIS A 40 7.53 1.39 1.46
N ALA A 41 8.07 2.40 2.16
CA ALA A 41 7.27 3.41 2.84
C ALA A 41 6.40 4.20 1.85
N ASN A 42 6.97 4.63 0.72
CA ASN A 42 6.23 5.36 -0.30
C ASN A 42 5.13 4.48 -0.92
N GLN A 43 5.44 3.23 -1.27
CA GLN A 43 4.44 2.30 -1.81
C GLN A 43 3.30 2.02 -0.81
N GLY A 44 3.64 1.83 0.48
CA GLY A 44 2.65 1.67 1.55
C GLY A 44 1.76 2.91 1.71
N LEU A 45 2.32 4.11 1.63
CA LEU A 45 1.57 5.36 1.71
C LEU A 45 0.61 5.52 0.53
N VAL A 46 1.09 5.26 -0.70
CA VAL A 46 0.27 5.33 -1.91
C VAL A 46 -0.85 4.29 -1.87
N LEU A 47 -0.59 3.09 -1.36
CA LEU A 47 -1.61 2.06 -1.16
C LEU A 47 -2.68 2.51 -0.15
N LEU A 48 -2.27 3.10 0.98
CA LEU A 48 -3.19 3.64 1.99
C LEU A 48 -4.08 4.75 1.41
N ILE A 49 -3.47 5.73 0.72
CA ILE A 49 -4.20 6.83 0.09
C ILE A 49 -5.19 6.30 -0.96
N THR A 50 -4.73 5.41 -1.84
CA THR A 50 -5.59 4.76 -2.84
C THR A 50 -6.76 4.06 -2.16
N SER A 51 -6.51 3.25 -1.13
CA SER A 51 -7.52 2.51 -0.38
C SER A 51 -8.60 3.43 0.19
N VAL A 52 -8.20 4.51 0.87
CA VAL A 52 -9.10 5.49 1.48
C VAL A 52 -9.93 6.22 0.42
N ILE A 53 -9.29 6.73 -0.64
CA ILE A 53 -9.98 7.45 -1.72
C ILE A 53 -11.03 6.56 -2.38
N GLY A 54 -10.67 5.33 -2.76
CA GLY A 54 -11.62 4.42 -3.38
C GLY A 54 -12.73 3.97 -2.44
N HIS A 55 -12.44 3.77 -1.15
CA HIS A 55 -13.49 3.43 -0.18
C HIS A 55 -14.49 4.57 0.03
N VAL A 56 -14.02 5.83 0.08
CA VAL A 56 -14.89 7.01 0.14
C VAL A 56 -15.73 7.12 -1.13
N ALA A 57 -15.14 6.96 -2.31
CA ALA A 57 -15.87 7.00 -3.58
C ALA A 57 -16.97 5.93 -3.67
N LEU A 58 -16.66 4.69 -3.25
CA LEU A 58 -17.63 3.60 -3.19
C LEU A 58 -18.73 3.84 -2.16
N SER A 59 -18.40 4.45 -1.02
CA SER A 59 -19.40 4.78 0.02
C SER A 59 -20.41 5.80 -0.49
N ILE A 60 -19.94 6.82 -1.22
CA ILE A 60 -20.80 7.81 -1.87
C ILE A 60 -21.68 7.14 -2.93
N LEU A 61 -21.08 6.31 -3.81
CA LEU A 61 -21.80 5.57 -4.85
C LEU A 61 -22.89 4.67 -4.24
N ASN A 62 -22.56 3.91 -3.20
CA ASN A 62 -23.50 3.02 -2.52
C ASN A 62 -24.66 3.80 -1.91
N THR A 63 -24.38 4.95 -1.27
CA THR A 63 -25.42 5.81 -0.68
C THR A 63 -26.41 6.29 -1.74
N ILE A 64 -25.92 6.75 -2.88
CA ILE A 64 -26.75 7.21 -4.00
C ILE A 64 -27.59 6.06 -4.58
N ILE A 65 -26.97 4.90 -4.84
CA ILE A 65 -27.65 3.74 -5.43
C ILE A 65 -28.75 3.21 -4.51
N LEU A 66 -28.46 3.07 -3.21
CA LEU A 66 -29.42 2.54 -2.24
C LEU A 66 -30.59 3.50 -1.99
N ALA A 67 -30.36 4.82 -2.11
CA ALA A 67 -31.43 5.81 -2.07
C ALA A 67 -32.40 5.68 -3.25
N ILE A 68 -31.94 5.21 -4.41
CA ILE A 68 -32.77 4.97 -5.60
C ILE A 68 -33.51 3.63 -5.49
N SER A 69 -32.80 2.57 -5.13
CA SER A 69 -33.39 1.23 -5.02
C SER A 69 -32.62 0.34 -4.06
N LEU A 70 -33.29 -0.07 -2.98
CA LEU A 70 -32.76 -1.05 -2.03
C LEU A 70 -32.48 -2.42 -2.67
N ARG A 71 -33.11 -2.76 -3.81
CA ARG A 71 -32.86 -4.04 -4.49
C ARG A 71 -31.46 -4.14 -5.09
N LEU A 72 -30.76 -3.02 -5.27
CA LEU A 72 -29.41 -2.96 -5.84
C LEU A 72 -28.30 -3.21 -4.81
N TRP A 73 -28.65 -3.50 -3.55
CA TRP A 73 -27.68 -3.71 -2.46
C TRP A 73 -26.67 -4.84 -2.73
N ALA A 74 -27.10 -5.90 -3.43
CA ALA A 74 -26.22 -7.02 -3.76
C ALA A 74 -25.11 -6.58 -4.72
N PHE A 75 -25.44 -5.75 -5.70
CA PHE A 75 -24.48 -5.22 -6.68
C PHE A 75 -23.44 -4.31 -6.01
N THR A 76 -23.88 -3.36 -5.18
CA THR A 76 -22.99 -2.47 -4.44
C THR A 76 -22.09 -3.22 -3.45
N SER A 77 -22.60 -4.31 -2.87
CA SER A 77 -21.82 -5.20 -2.00
C SER A 77 -20.70 -5.90 -2.75
N ILE A 78 -20.99 -6.47 -3.93
CA ILE A 78 -19.98 -7.13 -4.78
C ILE A 78 -18.86 -6.16 -5.16
N LEU A 79 -19.22 -4.93 -5.55
CA LEU A 79 -18.23 -3.90 -5.93
C LEU A 79 -17.32 -3.53 -4.75
N THR A 80 -17.90 -3.41 -3.55
CA THR A 80 -17.15 -3.10 -2.32
C THR A 80 -16.19 -4.24 -1.97
N TRP A 81 -16.63 -5.50 -2.07
CA TRP A 81 -15.76 -6.67 -1.85
C TRP A 81 -14.64 -6.77 -2.88
N ALA A 82 -14.94 -6.51 -4.16
CA ALA A 82 -13.94 -6.50 -5.22
C ALA A 82 -12.85 -5.45 -4.95
N TRP A 83 -13.22 -4.27 -4.45
CA TRP A 83 -12.26 -3.23 -4.05
C TRP A 83 -11.36 -3.67 -2.89
N ILE A 84 -11.93 -4.26 -1.83
CA ILE A 84 -11.16 -4.76 -0.69
C ILE A 84 -10.17 -5.82 -1.13
N ILE A 85 -10.60 -6.77 -1.97
CA ILE A 85 -9.75 -7.82 -2.52
C ILE A 85 -8.63 -7.23 -3.37
N ALA A 86 -8.92 -6.24 -4.23
CA ALA A 86 -7.91 -5.59 -5.06
C ALA A 86 -6.83 -4.89 -4.21
N ILE A 87 -7.22 -4.13 -3.19
CA ILE A 87 -6.29 -3.48 -2.26
C ILE A 87 -5.48 -4.52 -1.48
N GLY A 88 -6.12 -5.58 -0.98
CA GLY A 88 -5.44 -6.68 -0.28
C GLY A 88 -4.42 -7.40 -1.16
N ALA A 89 -4.76 -7.65 -2.43
CA ALA A 89 -3.85 -8.26 -3.40
C ALA A 89 -2.63 -7.38 -3.67
N LEU A 90 -2.82 -6.06 -3.84
CA LEU A 90 -1.72 -5.11 -3.98
C LEU A 90 -0.84 -5.09 -2.73
N ALA A 91 -1.42 -5.11 -1.53
CA ALA A 91 -0.67 -5.19 -0.27
C ALA A 91 0.23 -6.44 -0.23
N ILE A 92 -0.32 -7.61 -0.55
CA ILE A 92 0.42 -8.89 -0.57
C ILE A 92 1.54 -8.86 -1.61
N ILE A 93 1.28 -8.36 -2.83
CA ILE A 93 2.32 -8.22 -3.87
C ILE A 93 3.45 -7.33 -3.36
N GLY A 94 3.13 -6.22 -2.70
CA GLY A 94 4.08 -5.34 -2.06
C GLY A 94 4.93 -6.03 -0.99
N MET A 95 4.28 -6.77 -0.08
CA MET A 95 4.95 -7.56 0.95
C MET A 95 5.88 -8.62 0.37
N ILE A 96 5.48 -9.30 -0.72
CA ILE A 96 6.32 -10.27 -1.42
C ILE A 96 7.58 -9.58 -2.00
N ASN A 97 7.42 -8.42 -2.64
CA ASN A 97 8.55 -7.65 -3.17
C ASN A 97 9.48 -7.20 -2.03
N ALA A 98 8.93 -6.71 -0.92
CA ALA A 98 9.68 -6.31 0.27
C ALA A 98 10.47 -7.46 0.90
N ASN A 99 9.87 -8.66 1.00
CA ASN A 99 10.55 -9.85 1.52
C ASN A 99 11.77 -10.25 0.65
N LYS A 100 11.67 -10.03 -0.67
CA LYS A 100 12.76 -10.23 -1.62
C LYS A 100 13.78 -9.08 -1.63
N GLY A 101 13.47 -7.94 -0.98
CA GLY A 101 14.28 -6.72 -1.04
C GLY A 101 14.21 -6.01 -2.39
N GLU A 102 13.20 -6.32 -3.20
CA GLU A 102 13.02 -5.76 -4.54
C GLU A 102 12.26 -4.44 -4.49
N GLN A 103 12.84 -3.40 -5.09
CA GLN A 103 12.15 -2.11 -5.29
C GLN A 103 11.22 -2.14 -6.50
N LYS A 104 10.31 -3.13 -6.52
CA LYS A 104 9.35 -3.32 -7.61
C LYS A 104 8.05 -2.58 -7.30
N PRO A 105 7.62 -1.62 -8.15
CA PRO A 105 6.42 -0.83 -7.88
C PRO A 105 5.16 -1.70 -7.92
N LEU A 106 4.16 -1.32 -7.13
CA LEU A 106 2.85 -1.93 -7.17
C LEU A 106 2.20 -1.75 -8.56
N PRO A 107 1.45 -2.77 -9.05
CA PRO A 107 0.66 -2.60 -10.26
C PRO A 107 -0.28 -1.38 -10.17
N ILE A 108 -0.45 -0.68 -11.29
CA ILE A 108 -1.38 0.46 -11.47
C ILE A 108 -0.97 1.73 -10.70
N ILE A 109 -0.70 1.64 -9.40
CA ILE A 109 -0.49 2.81 -8.52
C ILE A 109 0.98 3.05 -8.15
N GLY A 110 1.87 2.08 -8.40
CA GLY A 110 3.23 2.10 -7.86
C GLY A 110 4.18 3.14 -8.45
N ASN A 111 3.82 3.82 -9.53
CA ASN A 111 4.63 4.88 -10.13
C ASN A 111 4.50 6.24 -9.43
N ILE A 112 3.60 6.36 -8.45
CA ILE A 112 3.39 7.60 -7.70
C ILE A 112 4.48 7.71 -6.62
N THR A 113 5.18 8.86 -6.60
CA THR A 113 6.23 9.15 -5.60
C THR A 113 5.83 10.37 -4.79
N ILE A 114 5.59 10.17 -3.49
CA ILE A 114 5.21 11.17 -2.49
C ILE A 114 6.40 11.44 -1.56
N LEU A 115 7.05 10.37 -1.09
CA LEU A 115 8.23 10.44 -0.24
C LEU A 115 9.49 10.45 -1.13
N LYS A 116 10.35 11.46 -0.95
CA LYS A 116 11.61 11.64 -1.68
C LYS A 116 12.80 11.09 -0.89
#